data_AF-A0A966N4H7-F1
#
_entry.id   AF-A0A966N4H7-F1
#
_cell.length_a   1.000
_cell.length_b   1.000
_cell.length_c   1.000
_cell.angle_alpha   90.00
_cell.angle_beta   90.00
_cell.angle_gamma   90.00
#
_symmetry.space_group_name_H-M   'P 1'
#
loop_
_entity.id
_entity.type
_entity.pdbx_description
1 polymer ?
#
loop_
_entity_poly.entity_id
_entity_poly.type
_entity_poly.pdbx_seq_one_letter_code
_entity_poly.pdbx_strand_id
1 'polypeptide(L)' 'MAVKGKKGKKIVTDGVAHVHSSFNNTIITITDKQGNTVCWATSGGSGFKGSRKSTPFAAQIAADKAGNAAKEFGMINLD' A
#
# COMPACT_ATOMS: atom_id res chain seq x y z
N MET A 1 15.29 22.22 6.53
CA MET A 1 14.80 20.88 6.14
C MET A 1 13.98 20.32 7.30
N ALA A 2 12.66 20.23 7.18
CA ALA A 2 11.81 19.80 8.28
C ALA A 2 12.05 18.31 8.58
N VAL A 3 12.53 18.03 9.79
CA VAL A 3 12.75 16.66 10.29
C VAL A 3 11.36 16.05 10.45
N LYS A 4 10.95 15.22 9.48
CA LYS A 4 9.67 14.50 9.54
C LYS A 4 9.78 13.50 10.68
N GLY A 5 9.24 13.87 11.84
CA GLY A 5 9.27 13.06 13.05
C GLY A 5 8.83 11.63 12.72
N LYS A 6 9.67 10.66 13.08
CA LYS A 6 9.31 9.24 13.03
C LYS A 6 8.12 9.05 13.97
N LYS A 7 6.90 9.18 13.45
CA LYS A 7 5.69 8.69 14.14
C LYS A 7 5.99 7.24 14.50
N GLY A 8 6.00 6.93 15.79
CA GLY A 8 6.34 5.60 16.28
C GLY A 8 5.60 4.55 15.48
N LYS A 9 6.33 3.52 15.02
CA LYS A 9 5.73 2.39 14.30
C LYS A 9 4.73 1.74 15.25
N LYS A 10 3.44 2.05 15.09
CA LYS A 10 2.38 1.27 15.70
C LYS A 10 2.47 -0.11 15.06
N ILE A 11 2.75 -1.11 15.88
CA ILE A 11 2.73 -2.50 15.45
C ILE A 11 1.25 -2.87 15.34
N VAL A 12 0.80 -3.14 14.13
CA VAL A 12 -0.59 -3.53 13.85
C VAL A 12 -0.52 -4.96 13.33
N THR A 13 -1.12 -5.92 14.04
CA THR A 13 -1.01 -7.35 13.72
C THR A 13 -2.01 -7.80 12.66
N ASP A 14 -3.22 -7.23 12.67
CA ASP A 14 -4.27 -7.52 11.71
C ASP A 14 -4.67 -6.25 10.96
N GLY A 15 -4.95 -6.37 9.66
CA GLY A 15 -5.43 -5.25 8.86
C GLY A 15 -6.40 -5.67 7.77
N VAL A 16 -6.85 -4.68 7.01
CA VAL A 16 -7.71 -4.85 5.83
C VAL A 16 -7.04 -4.23 4.61
N ALA A 17 -6.96 -4.99 3.52
CA ALA A 17 -6.35 -4.59 2.26
C ALA A 17 -7.44 -4.10 1.29
N HIS A 18 -7.53 -2.79 1.13
CA HIS A 18 -8.42 -2.17 0.15
C HIS A 18 -7.73 -2.08 -1.21
N VAL A 19 -8.24 -2.85 -2.17
CA VAL A 19 -7.77 -2.82 -3.56
C VAL A 19 -8.75 -2.02 -4.41
N HIS A 20 -8.33 -0.85 -4.85
CA HIS A 20 -9.05 -0.06 -5.83
C HIS A 20 -8.42 -0.27 -7.21
N SER A 21 -9.06 -1.11 -8.02
CA SER A 21 -8.66 -1.39 -9.40
C SER A 21 -9.52 -0.59 -10.37
N SER A 22 -8.87 0.23 -11.19
CA SER A 22 -9.51 1.01 -12.25
C SER A 22 -8.77 0.79 -13.58
N PHE A 23 -9.40 1.15 -14.70
CA PHE A 23 -8.80 1.06 -16.03
C PHE A 23 -7.50 1.87 -16.20
N ASN A 24 -7.20 2.80 -15.29
CA ASN A 24 -6.08 3.74 -15.41
C ASN A 24 -5.03 3.58 -14.32
N ASN A 25 -5.35 2.86 -13.24
CA ASN A 25 -4.48 2.72 -12.07
C ASN A 25 -4.99 1.62 -11.13
N THR A 26 -4.07 0.97 -10.43
CA THR A 26 -4.38 0.15 -9.26
C THR A 26 -3.81 0.82 -8.01
N ILE A 27 -4.65 1.00 -7.00
CA ILE A 27 -4.31 1.61 -5.72
C ILE A 27 -4.59 0.57 -4.65
N ILE A 28 -3.58 0.27 -3.83
CA ILE A 28 -3.66 -0.73 -2.77
C ILE A 28 -3.38 -0.01 -1.47
N THR A 29 -4.37 -0.01 -0.59
CA THR A 29 -4.32 0.69 0.69
C THR A 29 -4.55 -0.32 1.79
N ILE A 30 -3.61 -0.40 2.73
CA ILE A 30 -3.71 -1.31 3.86
C ILE A 30 -4.05 -0.46 5.09
N THR A 31 -5.09 -0.89 5.78
CA THR A 31 -5.63 -0.22 6.96
C THR A 31 -5.62 -1.15 8.15
N ASP A 32 -5.66 -0.59 9.36
CA ASP A 32 -6.02 -1.32 10.57
C ASP A 32 -7.53 -1.65 10.55
N LYS A 33 -7.99 -2.59 11.38
CA LYS A 33 -9.42 -2.94 11.57
C LYS A 33 -10.31 -1.74 11.89
N GLN A 34 -9.73 -0.66 12.42
CA GLN A 34 -10.40 0.59 12.73
C GLN A 34 -10.54 1.54 11.52
N GLY A 35 -10.03 1.16 10.34
CA GLY A 35 -10.04 1.99 9.12
C GLY A 35 -8.88 2.99 9.04
N ASN A 36 -7.93 2.96 9.97
CA ASN A 36 -6.77 3.84 9.93
C ASN A 36 -5.76 3.36 8.89
N THR A 37 -5.42 4.20 7.91
CA THR A 37 -4.41 3.86 6.90
C THR A 37 -3.03 3.68 7.51
N VAL A 38 -2.45 2.49 7.32
CA VAL A 38 -1.09 2.16 7.77
C VAL A 38 -0.11 2.41 6.65
N CYS A 39 -0.37 1.85 5.47
CA CYS A 39 0.44 2.05 4.28
C CYS A 39 -0.42 2.00 3.02
N TRP A 40 0.13 2.52 1.92
CA TRP A 40 -0.50 2.48 0.62
C TRP A 40 0.56 2.46 -0.47
N ALA A 41 0.23 1.83 -1.59
CA ALA A 41 1.05 1.85 -2.78
C ALA A 41 0.14 1.92 -4.01
N THR A 42 0.71 2.43 -5.11
CA THR A 42 -0.03 2.55 -6.37
C THR A 42 0.85 2.14 -7.53
N SER A 43 0.23 1.72 -8.62
CA SER A 43 0.94 1.43 -9.88
C SER A 43 1.73 2.65 -10.35
N GLY A 44 1.14 3.85 -10.25
CA GLY A 44 1.83 5.11 -10.57
C GLY A 44 3.04 5.42 -9.67
N GLY A 45 2.87 5.26 -8.35
CA GLY A 45 3.94 5.45 -7.36
C GLY A 45 5.07 4.43 -7.49
N SER A 46 4.81 3.32 -8.17
CA SER A 46 5.82 2.30 -8.49
C SER A 46 6.69 2.62 -9.69
N GLY A 47 6.50 3.76 -10.35
CA GLY A 47 7.29 4.20 -11.50
C GLY A 47 6.64 3.90 -12.85
N PHE A 48 5.46 3.27 -12.88
CA PHE A 48 4.71 3.06 -14.12
C PHE A 48 4.01 4.36 -14.53
N LYS A 49 4.13 4.72 -15.81
CA LYS A 49 3.56 5.95 -16.38
C LYS A 49 2.67 5.65 -17.59
N GLY A 50 1.69 6.52 -17.83
CA GLY A 50 0.75 6.39 -18.95
C GLY A 50 -0.07 5.09 -18.88
N SER A 51 -0.27 4.46 -20.04
CA SER A 51 -0.98 3.17 -20.19
C SER A 51 -0.34 2.00 -19.44
N ARG A 52 0.95 2.10 -19.06
CA ARG A 52 1.61 1.02 -18.29
C ARG A 52 1.05 0.86 -16.88
N LYS A 53 0.35 1.87 -16.34
CA LYS A 53 -0.26 1.84 -15.00
C LYS A 53 -1.43 0.88 -14.85
N SER A 54 -2.10 0.53 -15.96
CA SER A 54 -3.28 -0.34 -15.96
C SER A 54 -2.96 -1.81 -16.23
N THR A 55 -1.67 -2.12 -16.36
CA THR A 55 -1.23 -3.50 -16.60
C THR A 55 -1.31 -4.33 -15.31
N PRO A 56 -1.63 -5.64 -15.40
CA PRO A 56 -1.64 -6.52 -14.23
C PRO A 56 -0.27 -6.60 -13.56
N PHE A 57 0.82 -6.48 -14.34
CA PHE A 57 2.18 -6.42 -13.80
C PHE A 57 2.39 -5.18 -12.91
N ALA A 58 1.89 -4.01 -13.32
CA ALA A 58 2.00 -2.81 -12.50
C ALA A 58 1.15 -2.89 -11.22
N ALA A 59 0.02 -3.61 -11.25
CA ALA A 59 -0.79 -3.92 -10.08
C ALA A 59 -0.04 -4.86 -9.11
N GLN A 60 0.60 -5.90 -9.62
CA GLN A 60 1.39 -6.83 -8.82
C GLN A 60 2.54 -6.13 -8.08
N ILE A 61 3.30 -5.28 -8.78
CA ILE A 61 4.39 -4.51 -8.15
C ILE A 61 3.85 -3.53 -7.10
N ALA A 62 2.67 -2.95 -7.30
CA ALA A 62 2.03 -2.13 -6.28
C ALA A 62 1.63 -2.97 -5.04
N ALA A 63 1.11 -4.18 -5.25
CA ALA A 63 0.72 -5.10 -4.19
C ALA A 63 1.94 -5.53 -3.36
N ASP A 64 3.03 -5.92 -4.02
CA ASP A 64 4.28 -6.29 -3.35
C ASP A 64 4.83 -5.15 -2.51
N LYS A 65 4.80 -3.91 -3.02
CA LYS A 65 5.25 -2.74 -2.24
C LYS A 65 4.36 -2.47 -1.04
N ALA A 66 3.03 -2.52 -1.20
CA ALA A 66 2.11 -2.34 -0.07
C ALA A 66 2.29 -3.44 0.98
N GLY A 67 2.38 -4.70 0.57
CA GLY A 67 2.58 -5.84 1.45
C GLY A 67 3.92 -5.80 2.19
N ASN A 68 5.02 -5.45 1.50
CA ASN A 68 6.32 -5.27 2.15
C ASN A 68 6.29 -4.13 3.16
N ALA A 69 5.66 -3.00 2.83
CA ALA A 69 5.48 -1.91 3.78
C ALA A 69 4.65 -2.36 5.00
N ALA A 70 3.57 -3.11 4.82
CA ALA A 70 2.74 -3.64 5.90
C ALA A 70 3.53 -4.59 6.83
N LYS A 71 4.37 -5.46 6.27
CA LYS A 71 5.27 -6.34 7.05
C LYS A 71 6.22 -5.54 7.94
N GLU A 72 6.71 -4.37 7.49
CA GLU A 72 7.55 -3.50 8.32
C GLU A 72 6.82 -2.87 9.52
N PHE A 73 5.49 -2.87 9.50
CA PHE A 73 4.61 -2.47 10.60
C PHE A 73 4.13 -3.66 11.45
N GLY A 74 4.64 -4.87 11.18
CA GLY A 74 4.30 -6.07 11.94
C GLY A 74 2.92 -6.67 11.62
N MET A 75 2.34 -6.34 10.46
CA MET A 75 1.12 -7.01 10.00
C MET A 75 1.40 -8.44 9.60
N ILE A 76 0.58 -9.34 10.15
CA ILE A 76 0.63 -10.78 9.93
C ILE A 76 -0.58 -11.23 9.11
N ASN A 77 -1.77 -10.73 9.46
CA ASN A 77 -3.01 -11.08 8.79
C ASN A 77 -3.60 -9.86 8.07
N LEU A 78 -4.11 -10.10 6.86
CA LEU A 78 -4.82 -9.11 6.04
C LEU A 78 -6.10 -9.76 5.51
N ASP A 79 -7.20 -9.02 5.56
CA ASP A 79 -8.50 -9.33 4.94
C ASP A 79 -8.68 -8.51 3.65
#